data_AF-A0A496TW17-F1
#
_entry.id   AF-A0A496TW17-F1
#
_cell.length_a   1.000
_cell.length_b   1.000
_cell.length_c   1.000
_cell.angle_alpha   90.00
_cell.angle_beta   90.00
_cell.angle_gamma   90.00
#
_symmetry.space_group_name_H-M   'P 1'
#
loop_
_entity.id
_entity.type
_entity.pdbx_description
1 polymer ?
#
loop_
_entity_poly.entity_id
_entity_poly.type
_entity_poly.pdbx_seq_one_letter_code
_entity_poly.pdbx_strand_id
1 'polypeptide(L)'
;MYRSSIILCLLFSTVILAGCGKKVIQTKADATYVAEQVAKFAPVTIKYDQSLLDENETKALKKIVEAAKYMDEIFLRQVYSKNESIREELMTSTDPSNKPYQELFTIMFGPFDRLEGDKPFLNSTPKPLGANFYPEDMTKEEFNKWLEAHPEDKEFFEQTFTLIRRKAGKLVAVPYSEAYKKWLEPAAKLLREAAELTQNLSLKKYLNSRADAFLSNDYYQSDMDWMDLDSQIEVVIGPYEVYEDKLFGYKAAFEAFVTIVDPAESKKLEIVAQHLNELENNLPIKDEYKNFSRGASSPVKVVQEVFSAGDTKAGVQTLAFNLPNDERVREAKGSKKVMLKNIAEAKFNKIYLPIAEIVLD
;
A
#
# COMPACT_ATOMS: atom_id res chain seq x y z
N MET A 1 -21.59 -0.40 83.71
CA MET A 1 -20.64 -1.45 83.29
C MET A 1 -21.19 -2.12 82.04
N TYR A 2 -20.60 -1.84 80.88
CA TYR A 2 -20.08 -2.80 79.88
C TYR A 2 -19.82 -2.01 78.59
N ARG A 3 -18.53 -1.78 78.34
CA ARG A 3 -17.98 -1.23 77.10
C ARG A 3 -18.06 -2.32 76.04
N SER A 4 -18.38 -1.97 74.80
CA SER A 4 -18.02 -2.81 73.64
C SER A 4 -17.56 -1.91 72.51
N SER A 5 -16.26 -1.99 72.28
CA SER A 5 -15.52 -1.35 71.19
C SER A 5 -15.83 -2.09 69.89
N ILE A 6 -16.30 -1.38 68.87
CA ILE A 6 -16.42 -1.92 67.51
C ILE A 6 -15.10 -1.63 66.79
N ILE A 7 -14.35 -2.69 66.51
CA ILE A 7 -13.10 -2.66 65.74
C ILE A 7 -13.44 -2.62 64.25
N LEU A 8 -12.89 -1.60 63.59
CA LEU A 8 -12.96 -1.36 62.15
C LEU A 8 -12.06 -2.38 61.40
N CYS A 9 -12.64 -3.30 60.64
CA CYS A 9 -11.91 -4.15 59.69
C CYS A 9 -12.03 -3.56 58.27
N LEU A 10 -10.96 -2.93 57.80
CA LEU A 10 -10.79 -2.51 56.41
C LEU A 10 -10.36 -3.73 55.57
N LEU A 11 -11.30 -4.30 54.81
CA LEU A 11 -11.03 -5.33 53.80
C LEU A 11 -10.51 -4.66 52.52
N PHE A 12 -9.19 -4.70 52.32
CA PHE A 12 -8.59 -4.41 51.01
C PHE A 12 -8.95 -5.55 50.04
N SER A 13 -9.93 -5.30 49.18
CA SER A 13 -10.29 -6.20 48.09
C SER A 13 -9.44 -5.84 46.86
N THR A 14 -8.34 -6.56 46.66
CA THR A 14 -7.56 -6.52 45.41
C THR A 14 -8.40 -7.15 44.30
N VAL A 15 -9.06 -6.32 43.50
CA VAL A 15 -9.71 -6.74 42.26
C VAL A 15 -8.62 -7.03 41.24
N ILE A 16 -8.28 -8.31 41.06
CA ILE A 16 -7.52 -8.77 39.90
C ILE A 16 -8.51 -8.82 38.73
N LEU A 17 -8.53 -7.76 37.92
CA LEU A 17 -9.18 -7.76 36.61
C LEU A 17 -8.39 -8.70 35.70
N ALA A 18 -8.69 -10.00 35.76
CA ALA A 18 -8.32 -10.94 34.72
C ALA A 18 -9.15 -10.59 33.48
N GLY A 19 -8.58 -9.75 32.60
CA GLY A 19 -9.13 -9.48 31.28
C GLY A 19 -9.11 -10.76 30.45
N CYS A 20 -10.16 -11.58 30.57
CA CYS A 20 -10.42 -12.67 29.63
C CYS A 20 -10.89 -12.08 28.29
N GLY A 21 -9.99 -11.42 27.58
CA GLY A 21 -10.17 -11.16 26.15
C GLY A 21 -10.20 -12.50 25.42
N LYS A 22 -11.24 -12.74 24.62
CA LYS A 22 -11.34 -13.95 23.80
C LYS A 22 -10.15 -13.96 22.82
N LYS A 23 -9.34 -15.02 22.89
CA LYS A 23 -8.19 -15.21 21.99
C LYS A 23 -8.65 -15.23 20.52
N VAL A 24 -8.09 -14.32 19.73
CA VAL A 24 -8.29 -14.16 18.28
C VAL A 24 -7.42 -15.16 17.51
N ILE A 25 -6.20 -15.43 17.98
CA ILE A 25 -5.28 -16.41 17.36
C ILE A 25 -5.50 -17.79 17.96
N GLN A 26 -6.26 -18.62 17.26
CA GLN A 26 -6.61 -19.98 17.67
C GLN A 26 -5.57 -21.01 17.23
N THR A 27 -5.07 -20.90 16.01
CA THR A 27 -4.09 -21.85 15.43
C THR A 27 -2.90 -21.11 14.83
N LYS A 28 -1.75 -21.77 14.84
CA LYS A 28 -0.49 -21.32 14.25
C LYS A 28 0.07 -22.45 13.41
N ALA A 29 0.71 -22.10 12.29
CA ALA A 29 1.51 -23.05 11.52
C ALA A 29 2.72 -23.54 12.35
N ASP A 30 3.50 -24.46 11.78
CA ASP A 30 4.77 -24.85 12.39
C ASP A 30 5.74 -23.65 12.47
N ALA A 31 6.41 -23.48 13.61
CA ALA A 31 7.27 -22.31 13.84
C ALA A 31 8.54 -22.33 12.99
N THR A 32 9.08 -23.52 12.67
CA THR A 32 10.23 -23.67 11.78
C THR A 32 9.86 -23.22 10.38
N TYR A 33 8.70 -23.67 9.86
CA TYR A 33 8.18 -23.20 8.59
C TYR A 33 8.07 -21.66 8.55
N VAL A 34 7.48 -21.03 9.57
CA VAL A 34 7.32 -19.57 9.60
C VAL A 34 8.67 -18.85 9.62
N ALA A 35 9.63 -19.35 10.39
CA ALA A 35 10.99 -18.79 10.44
C ALA A 35 11.72 -18.91 9.08
N GLU A 36 11.56 -20.03 8.38
CA GLU A 36 12.11 -20.22 7.03
C GLU A 36 11.52 -19.24 6.03
N GLN A 37 10.21 -18.96 6.11
CA GLN A 37 9.57 -17.97 5.22
C GLN A 37 10.08 -16.55 5.50
N VAL A 38 10.30 -16.18 6.77
CA VAL A 38 10.92 -14.89 7.11
C VAL A 38 12.33 -14.81 6.52
N ALA A 39 13.12 -15.89 6.61
CA ALA A 39 14.50 -15.92 6.12
C ALA A 39 14.63 -15.74 4.60
N LYS A 40 13.56 -15.98 3.82
CA LYS A 40 13.53 -15.68 2.38
C LYS A 40 13.58 -14.17 2.09
N PHE A 41 13.28 -13.31 3.06
CA PHE A 41 13.37 -11.86 2.95
C PHE A 41 14.68 -11.35 3.54
N ALA A 42 15.70 -11.22 2.68
CA ALA A 42 17.00 -10.70 3.08
C ALA A 42 16.89 -9.26 3.63
N PRO A 43 17.28 -8.99 4.90
CA PRO A 43 17.26 -7.65 5.44
C PRO A 43 18.26 -6.74 4.72
N VAL A 44 17.79 -5.59 4.23
CA VAL A 44 18.63 -4.57 3.60
C VAL A 44 18.28 -3.20 4.17
N THR A 45 19.30 -2.43 4.56
CA THR A 45 19.12 -1.01 4.87
C THR A 45 19.02 -0.23 3.58
N ILE A 46 17.82 0.26 3.27
CA ILE A 46 17.60 1.16 2.14
C ILE A 46 18.15 2.54 2.50
N LYS A 47 19.07 3.04 1.67
CA LYS A 47 19.72 4.34 1.83
C LYS A 47 19.41 5.23 0.62
N TYR A 48 19.50 6.53 0.84
CA TYR A 48 19.38 7.54 -0.20
C TYR A 48 20.41 8.65 0.04
N ASP A 49 20.75 9.40 -0.99
CA ASP A 49 21.64 10.55 -0.91
C ASP A 49 20.89 11.79 -0.37
N GLN A 50 21.16 12.12 0.89
CA GLN A 50 20.56 13.28 1.56
C GLN A 50 21.08 14.62 1.01
N SER A 51 22.25 14.65 0.38
CA SER A 51 22.83 15.89 -0.17
C SER A 51 22.05 16.44 -1.35
N LEU A 52 21.16 15.64 -1.93
CA LEU A 52 20.24 16.04 -2.99
C LEU A 52 19.12 16.95 -2.49
N LEU A 53 18.93 17.10 -1.18
CA LEU A 53 17.84 17.90 -0.61
C LEU A 53 18.38 19.06 0.22
N ASP A 54 17.74 20.22 0.07
CA ASP A 54 17.95 21.32 1.00
C ASP A 54 17.19 21.11 2.32
N GLU A 55 17.31 22.07 3.25
CA GLU A 55 16.68 21.97 4.56
C GLU A 55 15.14 21.94 4.47
N ASN A 56 14.54 22.69 3.55
CA ASN A 56 13.09 22.78 3.40
C ASN A 56 12.52 21.51 2.76
N GLU A 57 13.17 20.99 1.72
CA GLU A 57 12.80 19.72 1.09
C GLU A 57 13.02 18.55 2.05
N THR A 58 14.05 18.58 2.90
CA THR A 58 14.25 17.58 3.96
C THR A 58 13.09 17.61 4.98
N LYS A 59 12.58 18.78 5.34
CA LYS A 59 11.41 18.91 6.23
C LYS A 59 10.13 18.43 5.53
N ALA A 60 9.93 18.79 4.27
CA ALA A 60 8.79 18.32 3.47
C ALA A 60 8.80 16.80 3.31
N LEU A 61 9.95 16.20 3.00
CA LEU A 61 10.14 14.75 2.90
C LEU A 61 9.70 14.02 4.18
N LYS A 62 10.09 14.52 5.36
CA LYS A 62 9.68 13.93 6.65
C LYS A 62 8.16 13.91 6.79
N LYS A 63 7.48 15.00 6.44
CA LYS A 63 6.02 15.10 6.47
C LYS A 63 5.34 14.15 5.48
N ILE A 64 5.91 14.00 4.29
CA ILE A 64 5.44 13.03 3.29
C ILE A 64 5.59 11.59 3.81
N VAL A 65 6.72 11.25 4.44
CA VAL A 65 6.92 9.93 5.06
C VAL A 65 5.94 9.70 6.21
N GLU A 66 5.68 10.71 7.05
CA GLU A 66 4.66 10.65 8.10
C GLU A 66 3.26 10.38 7.51
N ALA A 67 2.91 11.00 6.38
CA ALA A 67 1.66 10.75 5.67
C ALA A 67 1.61 9.32 5.08
N ALA A 68 2.70 8.86 4.47
CA ALA A 68 2.80 7.53 3.86
C ALA A 68 2.57 6.40 4.87
N LYS A 69 2.98 6.56 6.13
CA LYS A 69 2.72 5.56 7.19
C LYS A 69 1.23 5.28 7.40
N TYR A 70 0.34 6.22 7.09
CA TYR A 70 -1.10 5.96 7.15
C TYR A 70 -1.56 4.97 6.09
N MET A 71 -0.83 4.82 4.98
CA MET A 71 -1.15 3.82 3.95
C MET A 71 -0.94 2.40 4.49
N ASP A 72 0.02 2.18 5.38
CA ASP A 72 0.18 0.88 6.07
C ASP A 72 -1.06 0.52 6.89
N GLU A 73 -1.61 1.49 7.62
CA GLU A 73 -2.81 1.29 8.45
C GLU A 73 -4.05 0.99 7.61
N ILE A 74 -4.20 1.67 6.48
CA ILE A 74 -5.33 1.46 5.57
C ILE A 74 -5.17 0.11 4.86
N PHE A 75 -4.01 -0.16 4.26
CA PHE A 75 -3.77 -1.37 3.50
C PHE A 75 -3.88 -2.62 4.37
N LEU A 76 -3.35 -2.59 5.61
CA LEU A 76 -3.54 -3.70 6.57
C LEU A 76 -5.02 -4.06 6.73
N ARG A 77 -5.92 -3.07 6.71
CA ARG A 77 -7.37 -3.29 6.81
C ARG A 77 -7.99 -3.66 5.47
N GLN A 78 -7.42 -3.26 4.34
CA GLN A 78 -7.84 -3.71 3.01
C GLN A 78 -7.57 -5.20 2.81
N VAL A 79 -6.43 -5.70 3.29
CA VAL A 79 -6.04 -7.12 3.17
C VAL A 79 -7.03 -8.05 3.87
N TYR A 80 -7.42 -7.74 5.12
CA TYR A 80 -8.31 -8.61 5.88
C TYR A 80 -9.01 -7.91 7.04
N SER A 81 -10.30 -8.19 7.19
CA SER A 81 -11.16 -7.63 8.25
C SER A 81 -10.65 -7.93 9.67
N LYS A 82 -9.96 -9.05 9.86
CA LYS A 82 -9.46 -9.51 11.17
C LYS A 82 -8.01 -9.11 11.45
N ASN A 83 -7.35 -8.39 10.53
CA ASN A 83 -5.93 -8.04 10.71
C ASN A 83 -5.69 -7.13 11.91
N GLU A 84 -6.60 -6.20 12.23
CA GLU A 84 -6.43 -5.30 13.37
C GLU A 84 -6.38 -6.08 14.69
N SER A 85 -7.31 -7.00 14.90
CA SER A 85 -7.38 -7.81 16.13
C SER A 85 -6.28 -8.87 16.20
N ILE A 86 -5.89 -9.47 15.06
CA ILE A 86 -4.72 -10.36 14.99
C ILE A 86 -3.44 -9.59 15.34
N ARG A 87 -3.24 -8.39 14.77
CA ARG A 87 -2.07 -7.55 15.04
C ARG A 87 -2.01 -7.17 16.52
N GLU A 88 -3.12 -6.76 17.12
CA GLU A 88 -3.18 -6.38 18.53
C GLU A 88 -2.77 -7.55 19.44
N GLU A 89 -3.31 -8.75 19.23
CA GLU A 89 -2.92 -9.93 20.02
C GLU A 89 -1.46 -10.34 19.76
N LEU A 90 -1.04 -10.34 18.49
CA LEU A 90 0.27 -10.86 18.10
C LEU A 90 1.41 -9.96 18.56
N MET A 91 1.26 -8.64 18.40
CA MET A 91 2.31 -7.66 18.66
C MET A 91 2.44 -7.30 20.14
N THR A 92 1.42 -7.57 20.96
CA THR A 92 1.51 -7.42 22.42
C THR A 92 2.15 -8.61 23.12
N SER A 93 2.30 -9.74 22.41
CA SER A 93 2.91 -10.94 22.98
C SER A 93 4.41 -10.79 23.23
N THR A 94 4.85 -11.14 24.45
CA THR A 94 6.26 -11.17 24.87
C THR A 94 6.90 -12.56 24.75
N ASP A 95 6.14 -13.56 24.31
CA ASP A 95 6.64 -14.92 24.10
C ASP A 95 7.61 -14.94 22.89
N PRO A 96 8.89 -15.30 23.08
CA PRO A 96 9.88 -15.32 22.01
C PRO A 96 9.50 -16.23 20.84
N SER A 97 8.68 -17.26 21.06
CA SER A 97 8.20 -18.15 20.00
C SER A 97 7.28 -17.45 19.00
N ASN A 98 6.75 -16.27 19.35
CA ASN A 98 5.90 -15.46 18.46
C ASN A 98 6.70 -14.54 17.54
N LYS A 99 8.01 -14.41 17.74
CA LYS A 99 8.85 -13.49 16.97
C LYS A 99 8.79 -13.73 15.45
N PRO A 100 8.91 -14.98 14.94
CA PRO A 100 8.78 -15.23 13.50
C PRO A 100 7.38 -14.87 12.96
N TYR A 101 6.33 -15.08 13.75
CA TYR A 101 4.96 -14.75 13.35
C TYR A 101 4.73 -13.25 13.30
N GLN A 102 5.27 -12.49 14.26
CA GLN A 102 5.23 -11.03 14.27
C GLN A 102 5.94 -10.47 13.02
N GLU A 103 7.11 -11.01 12.69
CA GLU A 103 7.89 -10.59 11.52
C GLU A 103 7.17 -10.94 10.22
N LEU A 104 6.72 -12.18 10.04
CA LEU A 104 6.02 -12.59 8.83
C LEU A 104 4.69 -11.85 8.65
N PHE A 105 3.93 -11.64 9.74
CA PHE A 105 2.69 -10.84 9.68
C PHE A 105 2.97 -9.40 9.23
N THR A 106 4.07 -8.81 9.71
CA THR A 106 4.48 -7.46 9.30
C THR A 106 4.88 -7.43 7.83
N ILE A 107 5.67 -8.39 7.36
CA ILE A 107 6.10 -8.51 5.96
C ILE A 107 4.89 -8.71 5.05
N MET A 108 3.95 -9.57 5.43
CA MET A 108 2.83 -9.98 4.59
C MET A 108 1.60 -9.06 4.68
N PHE A 109 1.58 -8.12 5.63
CA PHE A 109 0.40 -7.32 5.97
C PHE A 109 -0.82 -8.19 6.33
N GLY A 110 -0.60 -9.31 7.00
CA GLY A 110 -1.66 -10.24 7.37
C GLY A 110 -1.18 -11.66 7.65
N PRO A 111 -2.11 -12.57 8.00
CA PRO A 111 -1.79 -13.95 8.39
C PRO A 111 -1.59 -14.91 7.19
N PHE A 112 -1.32 -14.38 5.99
CA PHE A 112 -1.28 -15.14 4.74
C PHE A 112 0.10 -15.05 4.10
N ASP A 113 0.70 -16.19 3.77
CA ASP A 113 2.01 -16.26 3.14
C ASP A 113 1.90 -15.98 1.63
N ARG A 114 2.27 -14.77 1.21
CA ARG A 114 2.20 -14.33 -0.19
C ARG A 114 3.15 -15.09 -1.11
N LEU A 115 4.21 -15.72 -0.60
CA LEU A 115 5.12 -16.56 -1.40
C LEU A 115 4.52 -17.95 -1.69
N GLU A 116 3.60 -18.40 -0.84
CA GLU A 116 2.97 -19.72 -0.89
C GLU A 116 1.47 -19.60 -1.22
N GLY A 117 1.11 -18.68 -2.12
CA GLY A 117 -0.25 -18.56 -2.64
C GLY A 117 -1.30 -18.12 -1.59
N ASP A 118 -0.91 -17.24 -0.66
CA ASP A 118 -1.73 -16.77 0.47
C ASP A 118 -2.12 -17.89 1.46
N LYS A 119 -1.30 -18.94 1.58
CA LYS A 119 -1.50 -19.99 2.58
C LYS A 119 -1.52 -19.37 4.00
N PRO A 120 -2.56 -19.63 4.82
CA PRO A 120 -2.63 -19.05 6.15
C PRO A 120 -1.59 -19.67 7.09
N PHE A 121 -0.82 -18.82 7.78
CA PHE A 121 0.08 -19.24 8.86
C PHE A 121 -0.48 -18.95 10.26
N LEU A 122 -1.61 -18.23 10.35
CA LEU A 122 -2.43 -18.08 11.56
C LEU A 122 -3.90 -18.41 11.25
N ASN A 123 -4.62 -18.98 12.22
CA ASN A 123 -6.07 -19.25 12.19
C ASN A 123 -6.60 -20.19 11.11
N SER A 124 -5.75 -20.78 10.25
CA SER A 124 -6.07 -21.79 9.21
C SER A 124 -7.18 -21.41 8.22
N THR A 125 -7.77 -20.22 8.35
CA THR A 125 -8.86 -19.74 7.51
C THR A 125 -8.26 -19.21 6.21
N PRO A 126 -8.72 -19.65 5.03
CA PRO A 126 -8.23 -19.11 3.76
C PRO A 126 -8.45 -17.60 3.64
N LYS A 127 -7.56 -16.93 2.90
CA LYS A 127 -7.71 -15.52 2.57
C LYS A 127 -8.99 -15.30 1.75
N PRO A 128 -9.89 -14.36 2.11
CA PRO A 128 -11.03 -14.02 1.27
C PRO A 128 -10.56 -13.48 -0.08
N LEU A 129 -11.15 -13.95 -1.18
CA LEU A 129 -10.78 -13.49 -2.53
C LEU A 129 -11.02 -11.99 -2.72
N GLY A 130 -12.10 -11.46 -2.13
CA GLY A 130 -12.40 -10.03 -2.15
C GLY A 130 -11.66 -9.23 -1.08
N ALA A 131 -10.66 -9.82 -0.42
CA ALA A 131 -9.97 -9.28 0.75
C ALA A 131 -10.99 -8.69 1.75
N ASN A 132 -10.83 -7.44 2.17
CA ASN A 132 -11.84 -6.69 2.94
C ASN A 132 -12.55 -5.61 2.11
N PHE A 133 -12.55 -5.72 0.79
CA PHE A 133 -13.24 -4.76 -0.08
C PHE A 133 -14.75 -5.02 -0.15
N TYR A 134 -15.16 -6.26 0.06
CA TYR A 134 -16.55 -6.72 0.03
C TYR A 134 -16.90 -7.41 1.37
N PRO A 135 -18.18 -7.67 1.68
CA PRO A 135 -18.54 -8.54 2.80
C PRO A 135 -17.93 -9.93 2.60
N GLU A 136 -17.35 -10.52 3.65
CA GLU A 136 -16.63 -11.80 3.61
C GLU A 136 -17.53 -12.98 3.16
N ASP A 137 -18.84 -12.86 3.40
CA ASP A 137 -19.88 -13.83 3.04
C ASP A 137 -20.57 -13.54 1.69
N MET A 138 -20.21 -12.44 1.01
CA MET A 138 -20.83 -12.05 -0.25
C MET A 138 -20.34 -12.94 -1.40
N THR A 139 -21.27 -13.52 -2.14
CA THR A 139 -20.96 -14.29 -3.36
C THR A 139 -20.94 -13.41 -4.60
N LYS A 140 -20.26 -13.85 -5.67
CA LYS A 140 -20.34 -13.17 -6.98
C LYS A 140 -21.77 -13.11 -7.51
N GLU A 141 -22.55 -14.16 -7.28
CA GLU A 141 -23.94 -14.24 -7.70
C GLU A 141 -24.80 -13.19 -7.00
N GLU A 142 -24.61 -13.01 -5.69
CA GLU A 142 -25.30 -11.96 -4.95
C GLU A 142 -24.97 -10.56 -5.49
N PHE A 143 -23.68 -10.27 -5.72
CA PHE A 143 -23.24 -9.00 -6.28
C PHE A 143 -23.88 -8.74 -7.66
N ASN A 144 -23.85 -9.71 -8.55
CA ASN A 144 -24.42 -9.57 -9.89
C ASN A 144 -25.94 -9.41 -9.86
N LYS A 145 -26.65 -10.19 -9.03
CA LYS A 145 -28.10 -10.06 -8.84
C LYS A 145 -28.49 -8.70 -8.27
N TRP A 146 -27.65 -8.13 -7.40
CA TRP A 146 -27.87 -6.77 -6.90
C TRP A 146 -27.84 -5.75 -8.04
N LEU A 147 -26.83 -5.82 -8.91
CA LEU A 147 -26.67 -4.91 -10.04
C LEU A 147 -27.72 -5.10 -11.14
N GLU A 148 -28.21 -6.32 -11.35
CA GLU A 148 -29.34 -6.56 -12.25
C GLU A 148 -30.63 -5.91 -11.73
N ALA A 149 -30.85 -5.94 -10.41
CA ALA A 149 -32.02 -5.35 -9.76
C ALA A 149 -31.91 -3.83 -9.55
N HIS A 150 -30.68 -3.29 -9.44
CA HIS A 150 -30.38 -1.88 -9.20
C HIS A 150 -29.29 -1.40 -10.18
N PRO A 151 -29.60 -1.25 -11.49
CA PRO A 151 -28.61 -0.82 -12.49
C PRO A 151 -27.96 0.53 -12.18
N GLU A 152 -28.64 1.40 -11.43
CA GLU A 152 -28.15 2.69 -10.96
C GLU A 152 -26.92 2.58 -10.02
N ASP A 153 -26.76 1.45 -9.34
CA ASP A 153 -25.64 1.23 -8.40
C ASP A 153 -24.36 0.79 -9.12
N LYS A 154 -24.45 0.36 -10.38
CA LYS A 154 -23.36 -0.28 -11.12
C LYS A 154 -22.08 0.54 -11.12
N GLU A 155 -22.19 1.83 -11.44
CA GLU A 155 -21.03 2.72 -11.51
C GLU A 155 -20.26 2.73 -10.18
N PHE A 156 -20.94 2.97 -9.06
CA PHE A 156 -20.31 3.01 -7.74
C PHE A 156 -19.85 1.65 -7.24
N PHE A 157 -20.51 0.57 -7.64
CA PHE A 157 -20.17 -0.78 -7.22
C PHE A 157 -18.95 -1.34 -7.96
N GLU A 158 -18.76 -0.97 -9.22
CA GLU A 158 -17.59 -1.34 -10.03
C GLU A 158 -16.45 -0.32 -9.90
N GLN A 159 -16.71 0.88 -9.34
CA GLN A 159 -15.70 1.91 -9.13
C GLN A 159 -14.53 1.44 -8.25
N THR A 160 -13.33 1.93 -8.58
CA THR A 160 -12.07 1.57 -7.94
C THR A 160 -11.92 2.03 -6.49
N PHE A 161 -12.63 3.09 -6.09
CA PHE A 161 -12.45 3.78 -4.81
C PHE A 161 -13.66 3.67 -3.89
N THR A 162 -14.36 2.52 -3.92
CA THR A 162 -15.50 2.22 -3.05
C THR A 162 -15.37 0.84 -2.43
N LEU A 163 -15.85 0.70 -1.20
CA LEU A 163 -16.03 -0.58 -0.52
C LEU A 163 -17.49 -1.00 -0.64
N ILE A 164 -17.74 -2.30 -0.79
CA ILE A 164 -19.09 -2.85 -0.71
C ILE A 164 -19.33 -3.33 0.71
N ARG A 165 -20.45 -2.91 1.30
CA ARG A 165 -20.84 -3.28 2.67
C ARG A 165 -22.30 -3.68 2.73
N ARG A 166 -22.65 -4.52 3.71
CA ARG A 166 -24.05 -4.75 4.09
C ARG A 166 -24.51 -3.68 5.08
N LYS A 167 -25.60 -2.99 4.77
CA LYS A 167 -26.34 -2.14 5.72
C LYS A 167 -27.82 -2.50 5.66
N ALA A 168 -28.40 -2.89 6.79
CA ALA A 168 -29.82 -3.29 6.90
C ALA A 168 -30.27 -4.31 5.83
N GLY A 169 -29.43 -5.33 5.56
CA GLY A 169 -29.70 -6.39 4.58
C GLY A 169 -29.46 -6.00 3.11
N LYS A 170 -29.10 -4.75 2.82
CA LYS A 170 -28.79 -4.24 1.48
C LYS A 170 -27.29 -4.11 1.24
N LEU A 171 -26.85 -4.28 -0.01
CA LEU A 171 -25.50 -3.89 -0.40
C LEU A 171 -25.45 -2.39 -0.63
N VAL A 172 -24.37 -1.74 -0.20
CA VAL A 172 -24.12 -0.32 -0.44
C VAL A 172 -22.65 -0.11 -0.78
N ALA A 173 -22.38 0.82 -1.69
CA ALA A 173 -21.05 1.34 -1.95
C ALA A 173 -20.71 2.44 -0.93
N VAL A 174 -19.53 2.35 -0.32
CA VAL A 174 -19.01 3.35 0.63
C VAL A 174 -17.71 3.91 0.06
N PRO A 175 -17.60 5.21 -0.22
CA PRO A 175 -16.38 5.79 -0.78
C PRO A 175 -15.21 5.65 0.19
N TYR A 176 -13.99 5.51 -0.35
CA TYR A 176 -12.77 5.39 0.46
C TYR A 176 -12.56 6.59 1.37
N SER A 177 -12.90 7.81 0.93
CA SER A 177 -12.83 9.02 1.73
C SER A 177 -13.68 8.95 3.01
N GLU A 178 -14.82 8.23 2.99
CA GLU A 178 -15.64 7.96 4.18
C GLU A 178 -15.07 6.77 4.97
N ALA A 179 -14.81 5.65 4.30
CA ALA A 179 -14.41 4.41 4.94
C ALA A 179 -13.08 4.50 5.68
N TYR A 180 -12.15 5.29 5.15
CA TYR A 180 -10.80 5.46 5.67
C TYR A 180 -10.53 6.87 6.22
N LYS A 181 -11.59 7.66 6.44
CA LYS A 181 -11.53 9.05 6.92
C LYS A 181 -10.57 9.24 8.10
N LYS A 182 -10.61 8.32 9.08
CA LYS A 182 -9.76 8.32 10.29
C LYS A 182 -8.25 8.44 9.98
N TRP A 183 -7.80 7.88 8.86
CA TRP A 183 -6.40 7.91 8.44
C TRP A 183 -6.14 8.91 7.30
N LEU A 184 -7.13 9.12 6.43
CA LEU A 184 -7.02 10.05 5.31
C LEU A 184 -7.00 11.52 5.73
N GLU A 185 -7.76 11.93 6.75
CA GLU A 185 -7.73 13.29 7.28
C GLU A 185 -6.35 13.71 7.82
N PRO A 186 -5.72 12.96 8.75
CA PRO A 186 -4.38 13.32 9.22
C PRO A 186 -3.32 13.17 8.12
N ALA A 187 -3.44 12.22 7.19
CA ALA A 187 -2.54 12.12 6.04
C ALA A 187 -2.65 13.37 5.14
N ALA A 188 -3.86 13.80 4.78
CA ALA A 188 -4.11 15.00 4.00
C ALA A 188 -3.54 16.26 4.70
N LYS A 189 -3.70 16.36 6.02
CA LYS A 189 -3.09 17.45 6.80
C LYS A 189 -1.56 17.47 6.66
N LEU A 190 -0.91 16.33 6.79
CA LEU A 190 0.56 16.22 6.66
C LEU A 190 1.04 16.54 5.24
N LEU A 191 0.29 16.15 4.20
CA LEU A 191 0.59 16.52 2.83
C LEU A 191 0.50 18.05 2.62
N ARG A 192 -0.51 18.71 3.20
CA ARG A 192 -0.60 20.19 3.18
C ARG A 192 0.54 20.85 3.96
N GLU A 193 0.92 20.32 5.12
CA GLU A 193 2.10 20.78 5.87
C GLU A 193 3.38 20.64 5.03
N ALA A 194 3.56 19.53 4.31
CA ALA A 194 4.68 19.34 3.39
C ALA A 194 4.64 20.35 2.22
N ALA A 195 3.45 20.64 1.69
CA ALA A 195 3.24 21.61 0.61
C ALA A 195 3.63 23.04 1.03
N GLU A 196 3.41 23.42 2.29
CA GLU A 196 3.85 24.72 2.82
C GLU A 196 5.38 24.82 3.00
N LEU A 197 6.05 23.69 3.23
CA LEU A 197 7.50 23.63 3.43
C LEU A 197 8.27 23.67 2.12
N THR A 198 7.83 22.93 1.10
CA THR A 198 8.52 22.86 -0.19
C THR A 198 8.47 24.21 -0.93
N GLN A 199 9.58 24.54 -1.59
CA GLN A 199 9.65 25.69 -2.50
C GLN A 199 9.33 25.29 -3.95
N ASN A 200 9.25 24.00 -4.25
CA ASN A 200 8.92 23.52 -5.58
C ASN A 200 7.41 23.63 -5.86
N LEU A 201 7.05 24.40 -6.89
CA LEU A 201 5.65 24.69 -7.20
C LEU A 201 4.86 23.46 -7.68
N SER A 202 5.50 22.55 -8.44
CA SER A 202 4.83 21.33 -8.92
C SER A 202 4.55 20.37 -7.77
N LEU A 203 5.51 20.18 -6.87
CA LEU A 203 5.35 19.37 -5.67
C LEU A 203 4.28 19.96 -4.74
N LYS A 204 4.33 21.27 -4.50
CA LYS A 204 3.30 21.99 -3.73
C LYS A 204 1.90 21.76 -4.29
N LYS A 205 1.75 21.87 -5.61
CA LYS A 205 0.46 21.68 -6.29
C LYS A 205 -0.05 20.25 -6.09
N TYR A 206 0.78 19.26 -6.40
CA TYR A 206 0.44 17.84 -6.25
C TYR A 206 0.08 17.47 -4.81
N LEU A 207 0.88 17.88 -3.83
CA LEU A 207 0.62 17.56 -2.43
C LEU A 207 -0.71 18.13 -1.94
N ASN A 208 -1.05 19.36 -2.34
CA ASN A 208 -2.34 19.97 -2.03
C ASN A 208 -3.51 19.26 -2.72
N SER A 209 -3.41 19.02 -4.04
CA SER A 209 -4.51 18.36 -4.77
C SER A 209 -4.67 16.89 -4.38
N ARG A 210 -3.60 16.20 -3.99
CA ARG A 210 -3.67 14.85 -3.40
C ARG A 210 -4.32 14.84 -2.02
N ALA A 211 -4.02 15.84 -1.19
CA ALA A 211 -4.69 16.02 0.09
C ALA A 211 -6.20 16.27 -0.07
N ASP A 212 -6.60 17.01 -1.11
CA ASP A 212 -8.01 17.22 -1.45
C ASP A 212 -8.66 15.93 -1.96
N ALA A 213 -7.98 15.18 -2.84
CA ALA A 213 -8.44 13.91 -3.39
C ALA A 213 -8.76 12.87 -2.31
N PHE A 214 -7.96 12.81 -1.25
CA PHE A 214 -8.22 11.95 -0.09
C PHE A 214 -9.57 12.23 0.59
N LEU A 215 -10.07 13.46 0.52
CA LEU A 215 -11.32 13.86 1.16
C LEU A 215 -12.50 13.86 0.18
N SER A 216 -12.25 14.16 -1.09
CA SER A 216 -13.27 14.20 -2.14
C SER A 216 -13.59 12.82 -2.74
N ASN A 217 -12.66 11.86 -2.63
CA ASN A 217 -12.67 10.57 -3.33
C ASN A 217 -12.49 10.67 -4.87
N ASP A 218 -12.13 11.86 -5.38
CA ASP A 218 -11.81 12.09 -6.79
C ASP A 218 -10.31 12.36 -6.93
N TYR A 219 -9.62 11.44 -7.58
CA TYR A 219 -8.16 11.45 -7.74
C TYR A 219 -7.69 12.04 -9.06
N TYR A 220 -8.59 12.29 -10.02
CA TYR A 220 -8.24 12.65 -11.39
C TYR A 220 -7.32 13.87 -11.45
N GLN A 221 -7.70 14.98 -10.81
CA GLN A 221 -6.89 16.21 -10.84
C GLN A 221 -5.53 16.00 -10.17
N SER A 222 -5.47 15.25 -9.08
CA SER A 222 -4.21 14.99 -8.38
C SER A 222 -3.26 14.08 -9.17
N ASP A 223 -3.79 13.12 -9.94
CA ASP A 223 -2.99 12.29 -10.83
C ASP A 223 -2.50 13.10 -12.05
N MET A 224 -3.32 14.01 -12.56
CA MET A 224 -2.87 14.98 -13.57
C MET A 224 -1.74 15.86 -13.05
N ASP A 225 -1.80 16.32 -11.79
CA ASP A 225 -0.73 17.09 -11.17
C ASP A 225 0.51 16.24 -10.85
N TRP A 226 0.32 14.97 -10.52
CA TRP A 226 1.41 14.01 -10.32
C TRP A 226 2.21 13.79 -11.61
N MET A 227 1.53 13.69 -12.75
CA MET A 227 2.17 13.58 -14.07
C MET A 227 3.04 14.81 -14.39
N ASP A 228 2.70 15.98 -13.85
CA ASP A 228 3.45 17.24 -14.02
C ASP A 228 4.56 17.46 -12.97
N LEU A 229 4.80 16.50 -12.05
CA LEU A 229 5.83 16.64 -11.04
C LEU A 229 7.22 16.82 -11.67
N ASP A 230 7.80 17.99 -11.42
CA ASP A 230 9.17 18.36 -11.74
C ASP A 230 9.86 18.83 -10.46
N SER A 231 10.14 17.87 -9.59
CA SER A 231 10.74 18.08 -8.27
C SER A 231 11.78 17.01 -7.95
N GLN A 232 12.68 17.35 -7.04
CA GLN A 232 13.71 16.44 -6.55
C GLN A 232 13.12 15.29 -5.72
N ILE A 233 12.04 15.55 -4.97
CA ILE A 233 11.22 14.51 -4.35
C ILE A 233 10.21 14.02 -5.40
N GLU A 234 10.23 12.73 -5.72
CA GLU A 234 9.20 12.09 -6.54
C GLU A 234 8.37 11.19 -5.61
N VAL A 235 7.10 11.54 -5.44
CA VAL A 235 6.20 10.89 -4.50
C VAL A 235 4.91 10.50 -5.18
N VAL A 236 4.48 9.26 -4.97
CA VAL A 236 3.13 8.78 -5.26
C VAL A 236 2.54 8.22 -3.98
N ILE A 237 1.32 8.62 -3.62
CA ILE A 237 0.64 8.21 -2.39
C ILE A 237 -0.87 8.20 -2.59
N GLY A 238 -1.51 7.03 -2.52
CA GLY A 238 -2.94 6.90 -2.78
C GLY A 238 -3.37 5.49 -3.16
N PRO A 239 -4.63 5.29 -3.58
CA PRO A 239 -5.13 4.02 -4.04
C PRO A 239 -4.84 3.81 -5.54
N TYR A 240 -4.14 2.73 -5.91
CA TYR A 240 -3.73 2.49 -7.31
C TYR A 240 -4.01 1.07 -7.81
N GLU A 241 -3.33 0.08 -7.25
CA GLU A 241 -3.31 -1.28 -7.80
C GLU A 241 -4.48 -2.11 -7.30
N VAL A 242 -5.02 -2.98 -8.17
CA VAL A 242 -6.23 -3.77 -7.89
C VAL A 242 -5.95 -5.25 -7.59
N TYR A 243 -4.68 -5.64 -7.50
CA TYR A 243 -4.28 -7.06 -7.39
C TYR A 243 -4.70 -7.73 -6.07
N GLU A 244 -4.91 -6.95 -5.01
CA GLU A 244 -5.40 -7.46 -3.73
C GLU A 244 -6.88 -7.87 -3.82
N ASP A 245 -7.66 -7.28 -4.74
CA ASP A 245 -9.01 -7.73 -5.09
C ASP A 245 -8.93 -8.91 -6.09
N LYS A 246 -8.78 -10.11 -5.56
CA LYS A 246 -8.82 -11.36 -6.36
C LYS A 246 -10.23 -11.81 -6.71
N LEU A 247 -11.27 -11.09 -6.28
CA LEU A 247 -12.66 -11.43 -6.60
C LEU A 247 -13.05 -10.87 -7.97
N PHE A 248 -12.87 -9.57 -8.15
CA PHE A 248 -13.24 -8.87 -9.39
C PHE A 248 -12.10 -8.05 -10.01
N GLY A 249 -11.07 -7.71 -9.24
CA GLY A 249 -10.01 -6.79 -9.69
C GLY A 249 -10.52 -5.36 -9.88
N TYR A 250 -11.54 -4.95 -9.14
CA TYR A 250 -12.08 -3.59 -9.23
C TYR A 250 -11.41 -2.64 -8.25
N LYS A 251 -11.12 -3.11 -7.03
CA LYS A 251 -10.87 -2.23 -5.88
C LYS A 251 -9.39 -1.96 -5.68
N ALA A 252 -9.02 -0.69 -5.64
CA ALA A 252 -7.62 -0.31 -5.47
C ALA A 252 -7.15 -0.42 -4.01
N ALA A 253 -5.92 -0.87 -3.83
CA ALA A 253 -5.19 -0.85 -2.59
C ALA A 253 -4.43 0.47 -2.40
N PHE A 254 -4.39 0.99 -1.17
CA PHE A 254 -3.59 2.15 -0.82
C PHE A 254 -2.11 1.79 -0.70
N GLU A 255 -1.27 2.64 -1.27
CA GLU A 255 0.18 2.50 -1.22
C GLU A 255 0.88 3.86 -1.26
N ALA A 256 2.19 3.83 -1.00
CA ALA A 256 3.06 4.98 -1.22
C ALA A 256 4.44 4.55 -1.68
N PHE A 257 4.99 5.31 -2.63
CA PHE A 257 6.41 5.38 -2.89
C PHE A 257 6.88 6.81 -2.61
N VAL A 258 7.80 6.96 -1.66
CA VAL A 258 8.46 8.23 -1.36
C VAL A 258 9.90 8.10 -1.81
N THR A 259 10.28 8.86 -2.84
CA THR A 259 11.55 8.68 -3.52
C THR A 259 12.22 10.02 -3.81
N ILE A 260 13.52 9.96 -4.11
CA ILE A 260 14.31 11.12 -4.54
C ILE A 260 14.83 10.84 -5.94
N VAL A 261 14.63 11.77 -6.86
CA VAL A 261 15.11 11.65 -8.25
C VAL A 261 16.64 11.56 -8.26
N ASP A 262 17.19 10.65 -9.06
CA ASP A 262 18.62 10.65 -9.43
C ASP A 262 18.72 11.37 -10.78
N PRO A 263 19.11 12.67 -10.83
CA PRO A 263 19.07 13.43 -12.08
C PRO A 263 20.09 12.92 -13.09
N ALA A 264 21.24 12.44 -12.61
CA ALA A 264 22.31 11.92 -13.45
C ALA A 264 21.87 10.63 -14.15
N GLU A 265 21.24 9.70 -13.43
CA GLU A 265 20.73 8.47 -14.04
C GLU A 265 19.47 8.69 -14.87
N SER A 266 18.57 9.58 -14.43
CA SER A 266 17.36 9.91 -15.21
C SER A 266 17.72 10.48 -16.58
N LYS A 267 18.73 11.37 -16.64
CA LYS A 267 19.23 11.94 -17.90
C LYS A 267 19.74 10.88 -18.87
N LYS A 268 20.35 9.79 -18.39
CA LYS A 268 20.81 8.70 -19.27
C LYS A 268 19.65 7.97 -19.95
N LEU A 269 18.47 7.94 -19.34
CA LEU A 269 17.29 7.28 -19.88
C LEU A 269 16.43 8.16 -20.80
N GLU A 270 16.71 9.46 -20.89
CA GLU A 270 16.04 10.36 -21.84
C GLU A 270 16.19 9.88 -23.29
N ILE A 271 17.29 9.19 -23.62
CA ILE A 271 17.51 8.59 -24.94
C ILE A 271 16.42 7.58 -25.30
N VAL A 272 15.87 6.84 -24.33
CA VAL A 272 14.83 5.82 -24.60
C VAL A 272 13.57 6.48 -25.17
N ALA A 273 13.20 7.66 -24.67
CA ALA A 273 12.04 8.40 -25.17
C ALA A 273 12.22 8.81 -26.65
N GLN A 274 13.45 9.08 -27.08
CA GLN A 274 13.77 9.45 -28.46
C GLN A 274 13.60 8.29 -29.45
N HIS A 275 13.69 7.04 -28.98
CA HIS A 275 13.60 5.84 -29.81
C HIS A 275 12.23 5.14 -29.76
N LEU A 276 11.22 5.67 -29.06
CA LEU A 276 9.92 4.97 -28.90
C LEU A 276 9.23 4.65 -30.24
N ASN A 277 9.23 5.59 -31.20
CA ASN A 277 8.62 5.34 -32.51
C ASN A 277 9.44 4.36 -33.36
N GLU A 278 10.76 4.37 -33.20
CA GLU A 278 11.64 3.39 -33.84
C GLU A 278 11.41 1.98 -33.28
N LEU A 279 11.30 1.85 -31.96
CA LEU A 279 10.95 0.59 -31.29
C LEU A 279 9.59 0.08 -31.76
N GLU A 280 8.58 0.96 -31.87
CA GLU A 280 7.25 0.57 -32.36
C GLU A 280 7.27 0.11 -33.80
N ASN A 281 8.01 0.83 -34.65
CA ASN A 281 8.14 0.50 -36.06
C ASN A 281 8.82 -0.86 -36.28
N ASN A 282 9.72 -1.26 -35.37
CA ASN A 282 10.46 -2.52 -35.44
C ASN A 282 9.81 -3.68 -34.66
N LEU A 283 8.60 -3.51 -34.10
CA LEU A 283 7.89 -4.63 -33.48
C LEU A 283 7.66 -5.76 -34.53
N PRO A 284 7.90 -7.04 -34.17
CA PRO A 284 7.74 -8.18 -35.07
C PRO A 284 6.25 -8.59 -35.19
N ILE A 285 5.40 -7.62 -35.50
CA ILE A 285 3.96 -7.75 -35.67
C ILE A 285 3.55 -7.10 -36.99
N LYS A 286 2.33 -7.41 -37.45
CA LYS A 286 1.77 -6.77 -38.63
C LYS A 286 1.61 -5.27 -38.39
N ASP A 287 1.82 -4.47 -39.45
CA ASP A 287 1.77 -3.02 -39.39
C ASP A 287 0.41 -2.49 -38.90
N GLU A 288 -0.69 -3.19 -39.20
CA GLU A 288 -2.05 -2.84 -38.76
C GLU A 288 -2.22 -2.81 -37.22
N TYR A 289 -1.32 -3.46 -36.47
CA TYR A 289 -1.34 -3.48 -35.00
C TYR A 289 -0.34 -2.51 -34.35
N LYS A 290 0.53 -1.87 -35.14
CA LYS A 290 1.48 -0.87 -34.63
C LYS A 290 0.73 0.41 -34.26
N ASN A 291 1.06 0.98 -33.10
CA ASN A 291 0.41 2.13 -32.52
C ASN A 291 1.41 3.26 -32.25
N PHE A 292 1.44 4.21 -33.19
CA PHE A 292 2.24 5.44 -33.11
C PHE A 292 1.53 6.59 -32.36
N SER A 293 0.33 6.34 -31.83
CA SER A 293 -0.52 7.34 -31.17
C SER A 293 -0.49 7.24 -29.64
N ARG A 294 0.39 6.43 -29.04
CA ARG A 294 0.47 6.22 -27.57
C ARG A 294 1.02 7.41 -26.76
N GLY A 295 1.14 8.58 -27.38
CA GLY A 295 1.74 9.77 -26.80
C GLY A 295 3.27 9.72 -26.81
N ALA A 296 3.90 10.83 -27.17
CA ALA A 296 5.37 10.96 -27.20
C ALA A 296 6.00 11.19 -25.81
N SER A 297 5.16 11.39 -24.78
CA SER A 297 5.57 11.71 -23.42
C SER A 297 5.31 10.51 -22.50
N SER A 298 6.35 9.70 -22.26
CA SER A 298 6.36 8.78 -21.13
C SER A 298 7.63 9.02 -20.33
N PRO A 299 7.60 9.97 -19.39
CA PRO A 299 8.78 10.30 -18.60
C PRO A 299 9.27 9.05 -17.86
N VAL A 300 10.54 8.73 -18.05
CA VAL A 300 11.25 7.69 -17.30
C VAL A 300 12.08 8.39 -16.25
N LYS A 301 11.77 8.15 -14.97
CA LYS A 301 12.55 8.67 -13.84
C LYS A 301 13.30 7.53 -13.18
N VAL A 302 14.58 7.76 -12.91
CA VAL A 302 15.37 6.91 -12.02
C VAL A 302 15.40 7.58 -10.66
N VAL A 303 15.06 6.83 -9.62
CA VAL A 303 14.90 7.37 -8.27
C VAL A 303 15.55 6.47 -7.23
N GLN A 304 15.85 7.05 -6.07
CA GLN A 304 16.27 6.36 -4.86
C GLN A 304 15.07 6.32 -3.91
N GLU A 305 14.58 5.11 -3.59
CA GLU A 305 13.50 4.94 -2.62
C GLU A 305 13.96 5.36 -1.22
N VAL A 306 13.16 6.19 -0.56
CA VAL A 306 13.36 6.60 0.84
C VAL A 306 12.47 5.77 1.75
N PHE A 307 11.21 5.58 1.36
CA PHE A 307 10.22 4.86 2.13
C PHE A 307 9.10 4.36 1.21
N SER A 308 8.61 3.16 1.48
CA SER A 308 7.42 2.59 0.86
C SER A 308 6.37 2.23 1.92
N ALA A 309 5.10 2.20 1.54
CA ALA A 309 4.01 1.87 2.45
C ALA A 309 2.82 1.23 1.74
N GLY A 310 1.99 0.53 2.50
CA GLY A 310 0.80 -0.14 1.99
C GLY A 310 1.14 -1.29 1.05
N ASP A 311 0.39 -1.39 -0.06
CA ASP A 311 0.42 -2.53 -0.99
C ASP A 311 1.85 -2.89 -1.44
N THR A 312 2.57 -1.93 -2.00
CA THR A 312 3.94 -2.17 -2.49
C THR A 312 4.94 -2.65 -1.43
N LYS A 313 4.68 -2.47 -0.13
CA LYS A 313 5.59 -2.93 0.93
C LYS A 313 5.33 -4.39 1.32
N ALA A 314 4.20 -4.95 0.93
CA ALA A 314 3.80 -6.29 1.32
C ALA A 314 4.55 -7.38 0.51
N GLY A 315 5.24 -8.27 1.21
CA GLY A 315 5.95 -9.38 0.59
C GLY A 315 7.08 -8.92 -0.34
N VAL A 316 7.02 -9.30 -1.61
CA VAL A 316 8.08 -9.02 -2.60
C VAL A 316 8.03 -7.54 -2.99
N GLN A 317 9.14 -6.83 -2.78
CA GLN A 317 9.21 -5.38 -3.04
C GLN A 317 9.18 -5.04 -4.53
N THR A 318 8.51 -3.96 -4.91
CA THR A 318 8.47 -3.44 -6.28
C THR A 318 9.86 -2.98 -6.75
N LEU A 319 10.17 -3.18 -8.04
CA LEU A 319 11.42 -2.70 -8.67
C LEU A 319 11.23 -1.43 -9.49
N ALA A 320 10.06 -1.32 -10.12
CA ALA A 320 9.65 -0.19 -10.92
C ALA A 320 8.13 -0.21 -11.02
N PHE A 321 7.52 0.95 -11.23
CA PHE A 321 6.08 1.07 -11.41
C PHE A 321 5.75 2.00 -12.59
N ASN A 322 4.53 1.86 -13.12
CA ASN A 322 4.02 2.62 -14.25
C ASN A 322 2.61 3.10 -13.94
N LEU A 323 2.48 4.37 -13.57
CA LEU A 323 1.24 4.97 -13.09
C LEU A 323 0.88 6.22 -13.91
N PRO A 324 -0.37 6.73 -13.79
CA PRO A 324 -1.51 6.10 -13.10
C PRO A 324 -2.16 4.98 -13.93
N ASN A 325 -3.08 4.25 -13.30
CA ASN A 325 -3.92 3.22 -13.92
C ASN A 325 -5.19 3.81 -14.58
N ASP A 326 -5.57 5.05 -14.26
CA ASP A 326 -6.74 5.72 -14.85
C ASP A 326 -6.48 6.06 -16.33
N GLU A 327 -7.18 5.35 -17.22
CA GLU A 327 -7.05 5.53 -18.67
C GLU A 327 -7.36 6.95 -19.13
N ARG A 328 -8.21 7.71 -18.42
CA ARG A 328 -8.50 9.12 -18.76
C ARG A 328 -7.25 9.99 -18.60
N VAL A 329 -6.46 9.75 -17.55
CA VAL A 329 -5.20 10.45 -17.32
C VAL A 329 -4.14 9.97 -18.31
N ARG A 330 -4.10 8.67 -18.60
CA ARG A 330 -3.17 8.08 -19.58
C ARG A 330 -3.40 8.62 -20.99
N GLU A 331 -4.66 8.79 -21.39
CA GLU A 331 -5.02 9.36 -22.68
C GLU A 331 -4.65 10.86 -22.75
N ALA A 332 -4.81 11.60 -21.63
CA ALA A 332 -4.50 13.02 -21.57
C ALA A 332 -3.00 13.35 -21.46
N LYS A 333 -2.21 12.54 -20.73
CA LYS A 333 -0.82 12.86 -20.35
C LYS A 333 0.18 11.71 -20.52
N GLY A 334 -0.27 10.54 -20.95
CA GLY A 334 0.54 9.33 -20.95
C GLY A 334 0.72 8.77 -19.55
N SER A 335 1.79 7.99 -19.35
CA SER A 335 2.12 7.41 -18.05
C SER A 335 3.58 7.62 -17.70
N LYS A 336 3.88 7.72 -16.40
CA LYS A 336 5.24 7.90 -15.89
C LYS A 336 5.79 6.55 -15.43
N LYS A 337 6.99 6.22 -15.90
CA LYS A 337 7.72 5.02 -15.50
C LYS A 337 8.78 5.41 -14.47
N VAL A 338 8.74 4.80 -13.30
CA VAL A 338 9.66 5.12 -12.21
C VAL A 338 10.49 3.89 -11.86
N MET A 339 11.81 4.00 -11.91
CA MET A 339 12.77 2.93 -11.68
C MET A 339 13.43 3.12 -10.30
N LEU A 340 13.22 2.18 -9.38
CA LEU A 340 13.72 2.25 -8.00
C LEU A 340 15.16 1.70 -7.93
N LYS A 341 16.15 2.55 -8.20
CA LYS A 341 17.55 2.16 -8.38
C LYS A 341 18.13 1.41 -7.19
N ASN A 342 17.99 1.95 -5.99
CA ASN A 342 18.55 1.35 -4.77
C ASN A 342 17.85 0.03 -4.38
N ILE A 343 16.58 -0.15 -4.74
CA ILE A 343 15.88 -1.44 -4.59
C ILE A 343 16.37 -2.45 -5.62
N ALA A 344 16.57 -2.02 -6.88
CA ALA A 344 17.17 -2.85 -7.92
C ALA A 344 18.58 -3.31 -7.56
N GLU A 345 19.43 -2.42 -7.05
CA GLU A 345 20.76 -2.75 -6.53
C GLU A 345 20.69 -3.74 -5.37
N ALA A 346 19.75 -3.57 -4.44
CA ALA A 346 19.55 -4.50 -3.33
C ALA A 346 19.18 -5.90 -3.83
N LYS A 347 18.21 -6.02 -4.75
CA LYS A 347 17.82 -7.31 -5.34
C LYS A 347 18.93 -7.92 -6.18
N PHE A 348 19.66 -7.10 -6.95
CA PHE A 348 20.80 -7.57 -7.73
C PHE A 348 21.85 -8.23 -6.85
N ASN A 349 22.26 -7.54 -5.78
CA ASN A 349 23.31 -8.01 -4.89
C ASN A 349 22.87 -9.18 -4.00
N LYS A 350 21.63 -9.19 -3.52
CA LYS A 350 21.15 -10.19 -2.55
C LYS A 350 20.48 -11.41 -3.17
N ILE A 351 20.02 -11.31 -4.42
CA ILE A 351 19.20 -12.34 -5.06
C ILE A 351 19.81 -12.73 -6.41
N TYR A 352 19.92 -11.80 -7.36
CA TYR A 352 20.31 -12.15 -8.72
C TYR A 352 21.75 -12.64 -8.84
N LEU A 353 22.72 -11.98 -8.20
CA LEU A 353 24.12 -12.42 -8.22
C LEU A 353 24.29 -13.82 -7.61
N PRO A 354 23.79 -14.12 -6.39
CA PRO A 354 23.86 -15.48 -5.85
C PRO A 354 23.18 -16.55 -6.72
N ILE A 355 22.06 -16.20 -7.37
CA ILE A 355 21.42 -17.13 -8.32
C ILE A 355 22.33 -17.37 -9.53
N ALA A 356 22.89 -16.31 -10.12
CA ALA A 356 23.77 -16.40 -11.27
C ALA A 356 25.01 -17.27 -11.00
N GLU A 357 25.63 -17.12 -9.83
CA GLU A 357 26.77 -17.95 -9.38
C GLU A 357 26.45 -19.46 -9.28
N ILE A 358 25.17 -19.81 -9.16
CA ILE A 358 24.71 -21.21 -9.07
C ILE A 358 24.28 -21.74 -10.44
N VAL A 359 23.61 -20.91 -11.25
CA VAL A 359 22.92 -21.38 -12.46
C VAL A 359 23.66 -21.08 -13.77
N LEU A 360 24.69 -20.24 -13.74
CA LEU A 360 25.53 -19.91 -14.89
C LEU A 360 26.95 -20.44 -14.68
N ASP A 361 27.54 -20.97 -15.75
CA ASP A 361 28.92 -21.50 -15.79
C ASP A 361 29.99 -20.40 -15.97
#